data_AF-A0A7M6DP94-F1
#
_entry.id   AF-A0A7M6DP94-F1
#
_cell.length_a   1.000
_cell.length_b   1.000
_cell.length_c   1.000
_cell.angle_alpha   90.00
_cell.angle_beta   90.00
_cell.angle_gamma   90.00
#
_symmetry.space_group_name_H-M   'P 1'
#
loop_
_entity.id
_entity.type
_entity.pdbx_description
1 polymer ?
#
loop_
_entity_poly.entity_id
_entity_poly.type
_entity_poly.pdbx_seq_one_letter_code
_entity_poly.pdbx_strand_id
1 'polypeptide(L)'
;MADEKWSTQKIKSRIEENELDLSLCGISKVPVLNLLPFTKVTVLDLSCNKINSIPDSFSRLDHLVQIDLSKNALTELPSNFGNLGKLKRLDLFQNHLEELPISFHKLKSLSWLDLKANPIQERLQTIVGDCLKPIECQSCARNVVSYYNNVYKEKMLQKEKELKREQNRLNKLRKEEEQMKLKRKEEKKQRLEEEKRKKATTTQHQDQKQTTSKDSSSVKETIDSNGSCGSWFYLVIFLILIATGIAFVLLHKDAVQIRIFFSELYKGFSRKRFEEL
;
A
#
# COMPACT_ATOMS: atom_id res chain seq x y z
N MET A 1 31.50 -8.66 -17.40
CA MET A 1 32.95 -8.60 -17.08
C MET A 1 33.35 -7.26 -16.41
N ALA A 2 32.50 -6.66 -15.57
CA ALA A 2 32.78 -5.39 -14.87
C ALA A 2 32.81 -5.50 -13.33
N ASP A 3 32.46 -6.68 -12.79
CA ASP A 3 32.23 -6.87 -11.35
C ASP A 3 33.43 -7.48 -10.59
N GLU A 4 34.55 -7.76 -11.26
CA GLU A 4 35.73 -8.40 -10.62
C GLU A 4 36.74 -7.42 -9.99
N LYS A 5 36.62 -6.11 -10.22
CA LYS A 5 37.65 -5.16 -9.79
C LYS A 5 37.78 -5.05 -8.26
N TRP A 6 36.71 -5.32 -7.52
CA TRP A 6 36.61 -5.12 -6.07
C TRP A 6 36.05 -6.35 -5.35
N SER A 7 36.84 -7.41 -5.30
CA SER A 7 36.53 -8.60 -4.49
C SER A 7 36.57 -8.29 -2.99
N THR A 8 35.86 -9.10 -2.19
CA THR A 8 35.82 -8.96 -0.73
C THR A 8 37.22 -9.02 -0.10
N GLN A 9 38.13 -9.85 -0.61
CA GLN A 9 39.51 -9.92 -0.10
C GLN A 9 40.29 -8.63 -0.34
N LYS A 10 40.13 -8.02 -1.53
CA LYS A 10 40.78 -6.76 -1.89
C LYS A 10 40.24 -5.57 -1.10
N ILE A 11 38.95 -5.57 -0.78
CA ILE A 11 38.35 -4.57 0.12
C ILE A 11 38.90 -4.77 1.53
N LYS A 12 38.97 -6.02 2.03
CA LYS A 12 39.47 -6.31 3.38
C LYS A 12 40.89 -5.79 3.60
N SER A 13 41.77 -5.84 2.60
CA SER A 13 43.14 -5.33 2.72
C SER A 13 43.24 -3.81 2.76
N ARG A 14 42.14 -3.07 2.53
CA ARG A 14 42.04 -1.61 2.59
C ARG A 14 41.39 -1.11 3.88
N ILE A 15 41.07 -2.03 4.80
CA ILE A 15 40.48 -1.68 6.08
C ILE A 15 41.60 -1.45 7.09
N GLU A 16 41.61 -0.26 7.68
CA GLU A 16 42.45 0.11 8.81
C GLU A 16 41.54 0.44 9.99
N GLU A 17 41.63 -0.34 11.07
CA GLU A 17 40.72 -0.26 12.21
C GLU A 17 39.22 -0.38 11.83
N ASN A 18 38.51 0.75 11.84
CA ASN A 18 37.09 0.89 11.48
C ASN A 18 36.89 1.75 10.23
N GLU A 19 37.97 2.07 9.51
CA GLU A 19 37.98 2.89 8.31
C GLU A 19 38.28 2.04 7.08
N LEU A 20 37.53 2.30 6.00
CA LEU A 20 37.74 1.69 4.71
C LEU A 20 38.00 2.80 3.68
N ASP A 21 39.24 2.89 3.23
CA ASP A 21 39.65 3.81 2.18
C ASP A 21 39.55 3.14 0.81
N LEU A 22 38.58 3.62 0.02
CA LEU A 22 38.40 3.30 -1.40
C LEU A 22 38.46 4.57 -2.26
N SER A 23 39.13 5.62 -1.78
CA SER A 23 39.38 6.84 -2.54
C SER A 23 40.29 6.59 -3.74
N LEU A 24 40.17 7.41 -4.80
CA LEU A 24 41.05 7.39 -5.99
C LEU A 24 41.17 6.01 -6.67
N CYS A 25 40.18 5.14 -6.49
CA CYS A 25 40.20 3.75 -6.93
C CYS A 25 39.63 3.54 -8.34
N GLY A 26 39.17 4.62 -8.98
CA GLY A 26 38.48 4.61 -10.28
C GLY A 26 37.21 3.75 -10.23
N ILE A 27 36.47 3.81 -9.13
CA ILE A 27 35.19 3.11 -8.93
C ILE A 27 34.12 3.86 -9.73
N SER A 28 33.37 3.13 -10.57
CA SER A 28 32.19 3.67 -11.25
C SER A 28 30.88 3.16 -10.68
N LYS A 29 30.90 1.94 -10.11
CA LYS A 29 29.77 1.32 -9.41
C LYS A 29 30.22 0.85 -8.04
N VAL A 30 29.49 1.25 -7.00
CA VAL A 30 29.82 0.86 -5.63
C VAL A 30 29.57 -0.64 -5.43
N PRO A 31 30.57 -1.43 -4.98
CA PRO A 31 30.45 -2.88 -4.79
C PRO A 31 29.73 -3.20 -3.47
N VAL A 32 28.48 -2.76 -3.32
CA VAL A 32 27.73 -2.84 -2.05
C VAL A 32 27.69 -4.26 -1.50
N LEU A 33 27.48 -5.28 -2.35
CA LEU A 33 27.44 -6.68 -1.92
C LEU A 33 28.75 -7.12 -1.24
N ASN A 34 29.89 -6.64 -1.73
CA ASN A 34 31.19 -6.96 -1.15
C ASN A 34 31.50 -6.14 0.11
N LEU A 35 30.81 -5.01 0.32
CA LEU A 35 30.93 -4.17 1.52
C LEU A 35 30.11 -4.70 2.72
N LEU A 36 28.97 -5.36 2.46
CA LEU A 36 28.05 -5.83 3.51
C LEU A 36 28.69 -6.66 4.64
N PRO A 37 29.68 -7.55 4.40
CA PRO A 37 30.26 -8.35 5.48
C PRO A 37 31.06 -7.54 6.51
N PHE A 38 31.47 -6.31 6.20
CA PHE A 38 32.39 -5.52 7.02
C PHE A 38 31.66 -4.63 8.04
N THR A 39 30.82 -5.22 8.89
CA THR A 39 29.94 -4.50 9.82
C THR A 39 30.66 -3.68 10.90
N LYS A 40 31.98 -3.85 11.05
CA LYS A 40 32.82 -3.06 11.97
C LYS A 40 33.33 -1.76 11.34
N VAL A 41 33.25 -1.63 10.02
CA VAL A 41 33.64 -0.41 9.31
C VAL A 41 32.59 0.67 9.57
N THR A 42 32.98 1.79 10.14
CA THR A 42 32.08 2.91 10.40
C THR A 42 32.41 4.15 9.58
N VAL A 43 33.61 4.20 9.01
CA VAL A 43 34.08 5.28 8.13
C VAL A 43 34.34 4.68 6.76
N LEU A 44 33.70 5.23 5.74
CA LEU A 44 33.84 4.79 4.35
C LEU A 44 34.22 5.98 3.47
N ASP A 45 35.42 5.94 2.91
CA ASP A 45 35.88 6.92 1.93
C ASP A 45 35.71 6.35 0.52
N LEU A 46 34.85 6.99 -0.27
CA LEU A 46 34.62 6.72 -1.69
C LEU A 46 34.93 7.96 -2.54
N SER A 47 35.68 8.92 -2.00
CA SER A 47 36.00 10.18 -2.64
C SER A 47 36.88 10.01 -3.90
N CYS A 48 36.88 11.03 -4.75
CA CYS A 48 37.74 11.09 -5.94
C CYS A 48 37.62 9.87 -6.87
N ASN A 49 36.39 9.36 -7.04
CA ASN A 49 36.07 8.24 -7.93
C ASN A 49 35.26 8.73 -9.14
N LYS A 50 34.64 7.81 -9.88
CA LYS A 50 33.80 8.10 -11.06
C LYS A 50 32.37 7.62 -10.83
N ILE A 51 31.92 7.65 -9.57
CA ILE A 51 30.60 7.13 -9.19
C ILE A 51 29.54 8.13 -9.68
N ASN A 52 28.62 7.67 -10.50
CA ASN A 52 27.52 8.50 -11.01
C ASN A 52 26.18 8.26 -10.30
N SER A 53 26.05 7.12 -9.62
CA SER A 53 24.85 6.71 -8.92
C SER A 53 25.20 5.80 -7.74
N ILE A 54 24.43 5.92 -6.67
CA ILE A 54 24.49 5.02 -5.51
C ILE A 54 23.26 4.10 -5.57
N PRO A 55 23.42 2.76 -5.55
CA PRO A 55 22.28 1.86 -5.63
C PRO A 55 21.45 1.89 -4.34
N ASP A 56 20.15 1.61 -4.41
CA ASP A 56 19.24 1.54 -3.26
C ASP A 56 19.73 0.59 -2.14
N SER A 57 20.47 -0.45 -2.52
CA SER A 57 21.04 -1.43 -1.58
C SER A 57 22.12 -0.82 -0.66
N PHE A 58 22.68 0.35 -1.00
CA PHE A 58 23.67 1.06 -0.19
C PHE A 58 23.12 1.41 1.20
N SER A 59 21.81 1.64 1.31
CA SER A 59 21.11 1.87 2.58
C SER A 59 21.23 0.71 3.58
N ARG A 60 21.63 -0.50 3.14
CA ARG A 60 21.91 -1.65 4.00
C ARG A 60 23.21 -1.50 4.80
N LEU A 61 24.07 -0.55 4.45
CA LEU A 61 25.26 -0.19 5.21
C LEU A 61 24.90 0.77 6.37
N ASP A 62 23.82 0.46 7.09
CA ASP A 62 23.20 1.30 8.14
C ASP A 62 24.05 1.49 9.41
N HIS A 63 25.16 0.78 9.49
CA HIS A 63 26.17 0.87 10.53
C HIS A 63 27.17 2.01 10.30
N LEU A 64 27.23 2.58 9.09
CA LEU A 64 28.15 3.67 8.74
C LEU A 64 27.81 4.95 9.51
N VAL A 65 28.87 5.62 9.97
CA VAL A 65 28.84 6.85 10.76
C VAL A 65 29.42 8.02 9.97
N GLN A 66 30.41 7.76 9.12
CA GLN A 66 31.01 8.77 8.25
C GLN A 66 31.13 8.22 6.84
N ILE A 67 30.73 9.03 5.86
CA ILE A 67 30.81 8.69 4.44
C ILE A 67 31.37 9.89 3.70
N ASP A 68 32.45 9.68 2.95
CA ASP A 68 32.97 10.64 1.99
C ASP A 68 32.63 10.17 0.57
N LEU A 69 31.83 10.95 -0.14
CA LEU A 69 31.45 10.77 -1.54
C LEU A 69 31.88 11.98 -2.39
N SER A 70 32.77 12.82 -1.87
CA SER A 70 33.22 14.03 -2.54
C SER A 70 33.96 13.73 -3.84
N LYS A 71 33.97 14.70 -4.76
CA LYS A 71 34.69 14.63 -6.04
C LYS A 71 34.33 13.38 -6.85
N ASN A 72 33.03 13.13 -6.98
CA ASN A 72 32.45 12.10 -7.82
C ASN A 72 31.59 12.73 -8.92
N ALA A 73 30.77 11.93 -9.61
CA ALA A 73 29.87 12.39 -10.65
C ALA A 73 28.40 12.13 -10.28
N LEU A 74 28.05 12.11 -8.99
CA LEU A 74 26.71 11.77 -8.52
C LEU A 74 25.69 12.79 -9.03
N THR A 75 24.66 12.33 -9.71
CA THR A 75 23.52 13.16 -10.16
C THR A 75 22.34 13.08 -9.20
N GLU A 76 22.22 11.97 -8.49
CA GLU A 76 21.18 11.74 -7.50
C GLU A 76 21.67 10.81 -6.37
N LEU A 77 20.95 10.84 -5.25
CA LEU A 77 21.06 9.85 -4.18
C LEU A 77 19.78 9.00 -4.14
N PRO A 78 19.87 7.71 -3.77
CA PRO A 78 18.73 6.82 -3.76
C PRO A 78 17.65 7.31 -2.78
N SER A 79 16.38 7.04 -3.11
CA SER A 79 15.23 7.52 -2.34
C SER A 79 15.26 7.08 -0.86
N ASN A 80 15.97 6.00 -0.55
CA ASN A 80 16.12 5.41 0.77
C ASN A 80 17.44 5.77 1.49
N PHE A 81 18.23 6.72 0.98
CA PHE A 81 19.52 7.13 1.57
C PHE A 81 19.40 7.51 3.06
N GLY A 82 18.27 8.12 3.44
CA GLY A 82 17.97 8.46 4.82
C GLY A 82 17.86 7.29 5.81
N ASN A 83 17.85 6.04 5.33
CA ASN A 83 17.85 4.86 6.21
C ASN A 83 19.22 4.64 6.90
N LEU A 84 20.27 5.38 6.52
CA LEU A 84 21.56 5.43 7.21
C LEU A 84 21.45 6.19 8.55
N GLY A 85 20.64 5.69 9.49
CA GLY A 85 20.25 6.42 10.70
C GLY A 85 21.38 6.76 11.68
N LYS A 86 22.53 6.09 11.58
CA LYS A 86 23.74 6.34 12.38
C LYS A 86 24.69 7.37 11.74
N LEU A 87 24.42 7.79 10.51
CA LEU A 87 25.29 8.70 9.76
C LEU A 87 25.39 10.06 10.48
N LYS A 88 26.62 10.47 10.81
CA LYS A 88 26.95 11.73 11.48
C LYS A 88 27.65 12.72 10.58
N ARG A 89 28.45 12.22 9.62
CA ARG A 89 29.20 13.03 8.65
C ARG A 89 28.95 12.50 7.25
N LEU A 90 28.57 13.39 6.35
CA LEU A 90 28.39 13.08 4.94
C LEU A 90 29.06 14.18 4.11
N ASP A 91 30.05 13.81 3.31
CA ASP A 91 30.65 14.72 2.34
C ASP A 91 30.15 14.39 0.93
N LEU A 92 29.54 15.38 0.28
CA LEU A 92 29.06 15.32 -1.10
C LEU A 92 29.67 16.45 -1.95
N PHE A 93 30.71 17.12 -1.44
CA PHE A 93 31.40 18.20 -2.13
C PHE A 93 31.77 17.80 -3.56
N GLN A 94 31.54 18.71 -4.52
CA GLN A 94 31.94 18.53 -5.92
C GLN A 94 31.33 17.27 -6.56
N ASN A 95 30.01 17.31 -6.72
CA ASN A 95 29.20 16.34 -7.45
C ASN A 95 28.22 17.10 -8.38
N HIS A 96 27.23 16.42 -8.96
CA HIS A 96 26.23 17.01 -9.86
C HIS A 96 24.81 16.89 -9.28
N LEU A 97 24.66 16.95 -7.96
CA LEU A 97 23.37 16.84 -7.29
C LEU A 97 22.55 18.12 -7.46
N GLU A 98 21.33 17.97 -7.99
CA GLU A 98 20.36 19.08 -8.06
C GLU A 98 19.42 19.08 -6.85
N GLU A 99 19.14 17.92 -6.28
CA GLU A 99 18.27 17.76 -5.11
C GLU A 99 18.73 16.62 -4.20
N LEU A 100 18.21 16.60 -2.98
CA LEU A 100 18.39 15.50 -2.03
C LEU A 100 17.07 14.74 -1.83
N PRO A 101 17.13 13.43 -1.57
CA PRO A 101 15.92 12.64 -1.38
C PRO A 101 15.22 13.03 -0.09
N ILE A 102 13.89 12.98 -0.10
CA ILE A 102 13.03 13.34 1.05
C ILE A 102 13.45 12.57 2.31
N SER A 103 13.95 11.34 2.16
CA SER A 103 14.42 10.51 3.27
C SER A 103 15.51 11.16 4.14
N PHE A 104 16.18 12.24 3.70
CA PHE A 104 17.09 13.01 4.55
C PHE A 104 16.45 13.47 5.87
N HIS A 105 15.11 13.58 5.93
CA HIS A 105 14.38 13.82 7.17
C HIS A 105 14.66 12.76 8.26
N LYS A 106 15.11 11.55 7.90
CA LYS A 106 15.41 10.43 8.80
C LYS A 106 16.82 10.44 9.36
N LEU A 107 17.74 11.23 8.79
CA LEU A 107 19.14 11.32 9.21
C LEU A 107 19.29 12.15 10.51
N LYS A 108 18.66 11.69 11.61
CA LYS A 108 18.59 12.41 12.88
C LYS A 108 19.95 12.60 13.56
N SER A 109 20.92 11.76 13.22
CA SER A 109 22.29 11.82 13.75
C SER A 109 23.21 12.71 12.92
N LEU A 110 22.77 13.20 11.75
CA LEU A 110 23.62 13.95 10.83
C LEU A 110 23.99 15.30 11.44
N SER A 111 25.29 15.50 11.61
CA SER A 111 25.87 16.64 12.31
C SER A 111 26.83 17.44 11.44
N TRP A 112 27.25 16.89 10.30
CA TRP A 112 28.12 17.56 9.34
C TRP A 112 27.73 17.14 7.93
N LEU A 113 27.55 18.13 7.06
CA LEU A 113 27.17 17.95 5.66
C LEU A 113 27.89 19.02 4.83
N ASP A 114 28.54 18.59 3.75
CA ASP A 114 29.02 19.49 2.69
C ASP A 114 28.36 19.11 1.37
N LEU A 115 27.81 20.13 0.70
CA LEU A 115 27.11 20.06 -0.58
C LEU A 115 27.68 21.05 -1.59
N LYS A 116 28.77 21.73 -1.27
CA LYS A 116 29.36 22.73 -2.17
C LYS A 116 29.75 22.12 -3.50
N ALA A 117 29.85 23.00 -4.50
CA ALA A 117 30.15 22.60 -5.88
C ALA A 117 29.19 21.51 -6.40
N ASN A 118 27.90 21.62 -6.04
CA ASN A 118 26.80 20.90 -6.67
C ASN A 118 25.80 21.92 -7.25
N PRO A 119 25.13 21.62 -8.36
CA PRO A 119 24.08 22.45 -8.95
C PRO A 119 22.76 22.36 -8.18
N ILE A 120 22.79 22.46 -6.86
CA ILE A 120 21.62 22.34 -5.98
C ILE A 120 20.57 23.38 -6.38
N GLN A 121 19.30 22.98 -6.50
CA GLN A 121 18.20 23.87 -6.85
C GLN A 121 18.15 25.09 -5.91
N GLU A 122 17.84 26.26 -6.46
CA GLU A 122 17.81 27.55 -5.77
C GLU A 122 17.06 27.53 -4.43
N ARG A 123 15.90 26.85 -4.40
CA ARG A 123 15.09 26.68 -3.17
C ARG A 123 15.85 26.05 -2.02
N LEU A 124 16.80 25.16 -2.31
CA LEU A 124 17.60 24.44 -1.31
C LEU A 124 18.93 25.14 -1.03
N GLN A 125 19.46 25.93 -1.99
CA GLN A 125 20.71 26.69 -1.80
C GLN A 125 20.65 27.61 -0.57
N THR A 126 19.54 28.33 -0.38
CA THR A 126 19.34 29.24 0.76
C THR A 126 19.30 28.53 2.12
N ILE A 127 18.99 27.22 2.12
CA ILE A 127 18.90 26.39 3.33
C ILE A 127 20.26 25.79 3.68
N VAL A 128 20.98 25.34 2.66
CA VAL A 128 22.30 24.70 2.77
C VAL A 128 23.32 25.69 3.32
N GLY A 129 23.32 26.93 2.82
CA GLY A 129 24.31 27.94 3.18
C GLY A 129 25.72 27.58 2.72
N ASP A 130 26.73 28.23 3.32
CA ASP A 130 28.13 27.90 3.10
C ASP A 130 28.61 26.72 3.99
N CYS A 131 29.80 26.25 3.67
CA CYS A 131 30.56 25.24 4.42
C CYS A 131 32.06 25.54 4.20
N LEU A 132 32.50 26.76 4.51
CA LEU A 132 33.92 27.15 4.53
C LEU A 132 34.54 26.82 5.89
N LYS A 133 33.72 26.82 6.95
CA LYS A 133 34.12 26.51 8.32
C LYS A 133 33.33 25.33 8.87
N PRO A 134 33.88 24.55 9.83
CA PRO A 134 33.18 23.41 10.41
C PRO A 134 31.78 23.72 10.95
N ILE A 135 31.59 24.89 11.57
CA ILE A 135 30.30 25.32 12.13
C ILE A 135 29.22 25.56 11.05
N GLU A 136 29.63 25.95 9.86
CA GLU A 136 28.74 26.21 8.73
C GLU A 136 28.23 24.88 8.17
N CYS A 137 29.11 23.89 7.99
CA CYS A 137 28.75 22.53 7.59
C CYS A 137 27.86 21.81 8.62
N GLN A 138 28.06 22.10 9.90
CA GLN A 138 27.16 21.64 10.97
C GLN A 138 25.78 22.30 10.91
N SER A 139 25.73 23.57 10.51
CA SER A 139 24.48 24.30 10.29
C SER A 139 23.77 23.78 9.04
N CYS A 140 24.49 23.52 7.96
CA CYS A 140 24.00 22.87 6.75
C CYS A 140 23.28 21.55 7.06
N ALA A 141 23.94 20.63 7.78
CA ALA A 141 23.34 19.36 8.18
C ALA A 141 22.02 19.55 8.93
N ARG A 142 22.01 20.42 9.96
CA ARG A 142 20.81 20.70 10.76
C ARG A 142 19.68 21.31 9.92
N ASN A 143 20.01 22.28 9.07
CA ASN A 143 19.04 23.00 8.24
C ASN A 143 18.41 22.07 7.20
N VAL A 144 19.21 21.26 6.51
CA VAL A 144 18.75 20.30 5.50
C VAL A 144 17.84 19.25 6.14
N VAL A 145 18.24 18.64 7.26
CA VAL A 145 17.42 17.65 7.96
C VAL A 145 16.10 18.28 8.45
N SER A 146 16.16 19.51 8.98
CA SER A 146 14.97 20.25 9.41
C SER A 146 14.02 20.55 8.25
N TYR A 147 14.55 21.04 7.13
CA TYR A 147 13.79 21.32 5.91
C TYR A 147 13.06 20.08 5.41
N TYR A 148 13.77 18.97 5.20
CA TYR A 148 13.15 17.74 4.71
C TYR A 148 12.17 17.13 5.71
N ASN A 149 12.37 17.36 7.01
CA ASN A 149 11.40 16.97 8.03
C ASN A 149 10.08 17.75 7.92
N ASN A 150 10.12 19.04 7.57
CA ASN A 150 8.92 19.83 7.30
C ASN A 150 8.25 19.38 5.99
N VAL A 151 9.01 19.21 4.91
CA VAL A 151 8.51 18.69 3.63
C VAL A 151 7.83 17.33 3.81
N TYR A 152 8.42 16.43 4.62
CA TYR A 152 7.83 15.14 4.92
C TYR A 152 6.50 15.27 5.68
N LYS A 153 6.44 16.14 6.70
CA LYS A 153 5.20 16.41 7.47
C LYS A 153 4.10 16.96 6.57
N GLU A 154 4.41 17.89 5.68
CA GLU A 154 3.45 18.46 4.73
C GLU A 154 2.90 17.39 3.78
N LYS A 155 3.77 16.54 3.21
CA LYS A 155 3.35 15.42 2.37
C LYS A 155 2.46 14.44 3.13
N MET A 156 2.76 14.14 4.39
CA MET A 156 1.94 13.25 5.21
C MET A 156 0.57 13.86 5.55
N LEU A 157 0.53 15.13 5.91
CA LEU A 157 -0.72 15.85 6.15
C LEU A 157 -1.59 15.90 4.89
N GLN A 158 -0.98 16.08 3.72
CA GLN A 158 -1.69 16.08 2.44
C GLN A 158 -2.30 14.71 2.15
N LYS A 159 -1.52 13.63 2.32
CA LYS A 159 -2.03 12.24 2.18
C LYS A 159 -3.18 11.94 3.13
N GLU A 160 -3.11 12.41 4.38
CA GLU A 160 -4.18 12.23 5.36
C GLU A 160 -5.47 12.97 4.93
N LYS A 161 -5.35 14.20 4.43
CA LYS A 161 -6.48 14.97 3.89
C LYS A 161 -7.11 14.27 2.69
N GLU A 162 -6.30 13.73 1.78
CA GLU A 162 -6.76 12.97 0.61
C GLU A 162 -7.51 11.70 1.03
N LEU A 163 -6.94 10.91 1.94
CA LEU A 163 -7.58 9.71 2.48
C LEU A 163 -8.91 10.04 3.18
N LYS A 164 -8.97 11.14 3.94
CA LYS A 164 -10.21 11.59 4.60
C LYS A 164 -11.28 12.00 3.59
N ARG A 165 -10.89 12.67 2.49
CA ARG A 165 -11.82 13.03 1.40
C ARG A 165 -12.35 11.78 0.72
N GLU A 166 -11.50 10.80 0.44
CA GLU A 166 -11.89 9.52 -0.15
C GLU A 166 -12.84 8.73 0.77
N GLN A 167 -12.52 8.65 2.07
CA GLN A 167 -13.37 7.99 3.05
C GLN A 167 -14.75 8.64 3.17
N ASN A 168 -14.81 9.98 3.16
CA ASN A 168 -16.07 10.71 3.19
C ASN A 168 -16.91 10.44 1.93
N ARG A 169 -16.27 10.35 0.76
CA ARG A 169 -16.95 10.00 -0.50
C ARG A 169 -17.53 8.59 -0.44
N LEU A 170 -16.76 7.62 0.05
CA LEU A 170 -17.22 6.25 0.19
C LEU A 170 -18.37 6.13 1.19
N ASN A 171 -18.28 6.84 2.32
CA ASN A 171 -19.35 6.87 3.32
C ASN A 171 -20.64 7.48 2.77
N LYS A 172 -20.54 8.51 1.91
CA LYS A 172 -21.71 9.09 1.23
C LYS A 172 -22.37 8.07 0.29
N LEU A 173 -21.58 7.40 -0.55
CA LEU A 173 -22.08 6.37 -1.46
C LEU A 173 -22.74 5.21 -0.70
N ARG A 174 -22.16 4.77 0.42
CA ARG A 174 -22.76 3.74 1.28
C ARG A 174 -24.13 4.17 1.84
N LYS A 175 -24.26 5.41 2.30
CA LYS A 175 -25.54 5.96 2.78
C LYS A 175 -26.58 6.02 1.65
N GLU A 176 -26.19 6.45 0.45
CA GLU A 176 -27.06 6.48 -0.72
C GLU A 176 -27.51 5.06 -1.13
N GLU A 177 -26.60 4.07 -1.09
CA GLU A 177 -26.90 2.67 -1.37
C GLU A 177 -27.88 2.07 -0.33
N GLU A 178 -27.68 2.36 0.95
CA GLU A 178 -28.58 1.95 2.04
C GLU A 178 -29.98 2.56 1.87
N GLN A 179 -30.06 3.85 1.53
CA GLN A 179 -31.32 4.53 1.23
C GLN A 179 -32.02 3.92 0.02
N MET A 180 -31.30 3.62 -1.06
CA MET A 180 -31.87 2.94 -2.22
C MET A 180 -32.37 1.53 -1.88
N LYS A 181 -31.64 0.77 -1.05
CA LYS A 181 -32.08 -0.54 -0.58
C LYS A 181 -33.36 -0.44 0.26
N LEU A 182 -33.47 0.58 1.12
CA LEU A 182 -34.67 0.81 1.93
C LEU A 182 -35.87 1.17 1.04
N LYS A 183 -35.70 2.13 0.11
CA LYS A 183 -36.73 2.50 -0.87
C LYS A 183 -37.21 1.29 -1.68
N ARG A 184 -36.29 0.47 -2.21
CA ARG A 184 -36.62 -0.77 -2.92
C ARG A 184 -37.39 -1.77 -2.06
N LYS A 185 -37.10 -1.88 -0.76
CA LYS A 185 -37.85 -2.74 0.17
C LYS A 185 -39.26 -2.20 0.41
N GLU A 186 -39.42 -0.89 0.54
CA GLU A 186 -40.70 -0.23 0.75
C GLU A 186 -41.60 -0.30 -0.48
N GLU A 187 -41.07 -0.01 -1.68
CA GLU A 187 -41.76 -0.19 -2.95
C GLU A 187 -42.24 -1.63 -3.15
N LYS A 188 -41.43 -2.63 -2.80
CA LYS A 188 -41.85 -4.05 -2.85
C LYS A 188 -43.01 -4.34 -1.90
N LYS A 189 -43.00 -3.80 -0.68
CA LYS A 189 -44.11 -3.96 0.28
C LYS A 189 -45.40 -3.33 -0.24
N GLN A 190 -45.32 -2.12 -0.80
CA GLN A 190 -46.48 -1.43 -1.37
C GLN A 190 -47.09 -2.20 -2.54
N ARG A 191 -46.27 -2.74 -3.46
CA ARG A 191 -46.75 -3.59 -4.57
C ARG A 191 -47.46 -4.84 -4.07
N LEU A 192 -46.90 -5.52 -3.07
CA LEU A 192 -47.51 -6.70 -2.44
C LEU A 192 -48.86 -6.38 -1.78
N GLU A 193 -49.00 -5.21 -1.14
CA GLU A 193 -50.28 -4.77 -0.57
C GLU A 193 -51.30 -4.41 -1.65
N GLU A 194 -50.88 -3.74 -2.73
CA GLU A 194 -51.75 -3.39 -3.84
C GLU A 194 -52.28 -4.65 -4.55
N GLU A 195 -51.42 -5.66 -4.78
CA GLU A 195 -51.85 -6.96 -5.31
C GLU A 195 -52.86 -7.67 -4.40
N LYS A 196 -52.65 -7.62 -3.07
CA LYS A 196 -53.60 -8.18 -2.10
C LYS A 196 -54.95 -7.46 -2.16
N ARG A 197 -54.96 -6.12 -2.24
CA ARG A 197 -56.19 -5.31 -2.38
C ARG A 197 -56.93 -5.66 -3.68
N LYS A 198 -56.24 -5.70 -4.82
CA LYS A 198 -56.83 -6.07 -6.11
C LYS A 198 -57.48 -7.45 -6.07
N LYS A 199 -56.81 -8.45 -5.48
CA LYS A 199 -57.37 -9.80 -5.30
C LYS A 199 -58.65 -9.79 -4.45
N ALA A 200 -58.67 -9.04 -3.34
CA ALA A 200 -59.85 -8.94 -2.48
C ALA A 200 -61.05 -8.28 -3.19
N THR A 201 -60.81 -7.27 -4.03
CA THR A 201 -61.87 -6.61 -4.81
C THR A 201 -62.41 -7.54 -5.92
N THR A 202 -61.57 -8.38 -6.53
CA THR A 202 -62.01 -9.38 -7.52
C THR A 202 -62.86 -10.49 -6.88
N THR A 203 -62.59 -10.89 -5.64
CA THR A 203 -63.40 -11.88 -4.91
C THR A 203 -64.79 -11.32 -4.53
N GLN A 204 -64.92 -10.03 -4.20
CA GLN A 204 -66.22 -9.41 -3.93
C GLN A 204 -67.15 -9.28 -5.16
N HIS A 205 -66.61 -9.30 -6.38
CA HIS A 205 -67.41 -9.36 -7.61
C HIS A 205 -67.83 -10.78 -8.02
N GLN A 206 -67.35 -11.83 -7.33
CA GLN A 206 -67.89 -13.19 -7.47
C GLN A 206 -69.04 -13.49 -6.49
N ASP A 207 -69.18 -12.74 -5.40
CA ASP A 207 -70.27 -12.92 -4.41
C ASP A 207 -71.53 -12.08 -4.68
N GLN A 208 -71.55 -11.22 -5.70
CA GLN A 208 -72.74 -10.43 -6.09
C GLN A 208 -73.55 -11.02 -7.24
N LYS A 209 -73.27 -12.26 -7.65
CA LYS A 209 -74.07 -12.98 -8.65
C LYS A 209 -74.73 -14.22 -8.08
N GLN A 210 -75.38 -14.09 -6.91
CA GLN A 210 -76.28 -15.14 -6.41
C GLN A 210 -77.41 -14.56 -5.54
N THR A 211 -78.34 -13.85 -6.18
CA THR A 211 -79.74 -13.78 -5.72
C THR A 211 -80.65 -13.80 -6.94
N THR A 212 -81.02 -15.01 -7.39
CA THR A 212 -82.36 -15.42 -7.83
C THR A 212 -82.29 -16.81 -8.48
N SER A 213 -82.72 -17.83 -7.75
CA SER A 213 -83.70 -18.87 -8.14
C SER A 213 -83.39 -20.21 -7.44
N LYS A 214 -84.39 -20.71 -6.70
CA LYS A 214 -84.59 -22.13 -6.35
C LYS A 214 -84.63 -22.91 -7.68
N ASP A 215 -84.20 -24.18 -7.80
CA ASP A 215 -84.74 -25.35 -7.13
C ASP A 215 -84.03 -26.63 -7.64
N SER A 216 -84.02 -27.64 -6.76
CA SER A 216 -84.13 -29.09 -7.00
C SER A 216 -82.99 -29.97 -7.55
N SER A 217 -82.81 -31.08 -6.81
CA SER A 217 -82.34 -32.46 -7.16
C SER A 217 -80.84 -32.69 -7.37
N SER A 218 -80.13 -33.28 -6.39
CA SER A 218 -79.83 -34.72 -6.16
C SER A 218 -78.97 -35.34 -7.28
N VAL A 219 -77.79 -35.92 -7.04
CA VAL A 219 -77.52 -37.16 -6.30
C VAL A 219 -76.03 -37.24 -5.89
N LYS A 220 -75.80 -37.97 -4.79
CA LYS A 220 -74.58 -38.39 -4.09
C LYS A 220 -73.39 -38.83 -4.97
N GLU A 221 -72.17 -38.56 -4.49
CA GLU A 221 -71.22 -39.64 -4.13
C GLU A 221 -70.16 -39.16 -3.13
N THR A 222 -69.88 -40.03 -2.18
CA THR A 222 -68.95 -39.94 -1.04
C THR A 222 -67.50 -40.16 -1.46
N ILE A 223 -66.52 -39.40 -0.95
CA ILE A 223 -65.19 -39.93 -0.56
C ILE A 223 -64.64 -39.10 0.63
N ASP A 224 -64.33 -39.83 1.70
CA ASP A 224 -63.55 -39.42 2.85
C ASP A 224 -62.03 -39.46 2.55
N SER A 225 -61.29 -38.63 3.28
CA SER A 225 -59.87 -38.78 3.69
C SER A 225 -58.75 -38.74 2.63
N ASN A 226 -57.80 -37.81 2.90
CA ASN A 226 -56.33 -37.87 2.77
C ASN A 226 -55.84 -36.48 2.32
N GLY A 227 -54.94 -35.80 3.00
CA GLY A 227 -53.80 -36.27 3.77
C GLY A 227 -52.67 -35.32 3.40
N SER A 228 -52.29 -34.44 4.34
CA SER A 228 -51.19 -33.50 4.22
C SER A 228 -49.91 -34.27 3.88
N CYS A 229 -49.45 -34.21 2.63
CA CYS A 229 -48.20 -34.83 2.21
C CYS A 229 -47.49 -33.94 1.19
N GLY A 230 -46.90 -32.85 1.69
CA GLY A 230 -46.06 -31.98 0.87
C GLY A 230 -45.04 -31.21 1.69
N SER A 231 -45.40 -30.78 2.90
CA SER A 231 -44.53 -29.92 3.70
C SER A 231 -43.35 -30.67 4.37
N TRP A 232 -43.54 -31.93 4.77
CA TRP A 232 -42.48 -32.69 5.45
C TRP A 232 -41.34 -33.09 4.52
N PHE A 233 -41.63 -33.36 3.25
CA PHE A 233 -40.62 -33.73 2.25
C PHE A 233 -39.59 -32.61 2.03
N TYR A 234 -40.04 -31.35 1.95
CA TYR A 234 -39.13 -30.20 1.81
C TYR A 234 -38.30 -29.95 3.07
N LEU A 235 -38.85 -30.27 4.25
CA LEU A 235 -38.16 -30.12 5.52
C LEU A 235 -37.03 -31.17 5.67
N VAL A 236 -37.27 -32.40 5.23
CA VAL A 236 -36.25 -33.47 5.20
C VAL A 236 -35.15 -33.17 4.16
N ILE A 237 -35.51 -32.69 2.97
CA ILE A 237 -34.52 -32.29 1.94
C ILE A 237 -33.66 -31.11 2.44
N PHE A 238 -34.27 -30.14 3.12
CA PHE A 238 -33.55 -28.99 3.68
C PHE A 238 -32.53 -29.40 4.76
N LEU A 239 -32.90 -30.36 5.62
CA LEU A 239 -31.98 -30.88 6.65
C LEU A 239 -30.83 -31.71 6.05
N ILE A 240 -31.07 -32.47 4.97
CA ILE A 240 -30.02 -33.21 4.25
C ILE A 240 -29.04 -32.25 3.54
N LEU A 241 -29.55 -31.13 2.98
CA LEU A 241 -28.70 -30.10 2.36
C LEU A 241 -27.83 -29.35 3.38
N ILE A 242 -28.36 -29.10 4.59
CA ILE A 242 -27.58 -28.50 5.67
C ILE A 242 -26.50 -29.48 6.17
N ALA A 243 -26.84 -30.75 6.37
CA ALA A 243 -25.90 -31.75 6.85
C ALA A 243 -24.74 -31.98 5.85
N THR A 244 -25.03 -32.02 4.55
CA THR A 244 -24.01 -32.16 3.49
C THR A 244 -23.15 -30.91 3.32
N GLY A 245 -23.74 -29.71 3.47
CA GLY A 245 -23.00 -28.45 3.45
C GLY A 245 -22.03 -28.28 4.64
N ILE A 246 -22.45 -28.68 5.84
CA ILE A 246 -21.59 -28.64 7.04
C ILE A 246 -20.45 -29.67 6.93
N ALA A 247 -20.72 -30.88 6.42
CA ALA A 247 -19.69 -31.89 6.17
C ALA A 247 -18.66 -31.41 5.13
N PHE A 248 -19.10 -30.72 4.07
CA PHE A 248 -18.22 -30.15 3.04
C PHE A 248 -17.29 -29.05 3.60
N VAL A 249 -17.81 -28.19 4.48
CA VAL A 249 -17.01 -27.14 5.15
C VAL A 249 -16.03 -27.73 6.17
N LEU A 250 -16.38 -28.84 6.82
CA LEU A 250 -15.50 -29.52 7.77
C LEU A 250 -14.42 -30.37 7.09
N LEU A 251 -14.70 -30.95 5.91
CA LEU A 251 -13.74 -31.72 5.11
C LEU A 251 -12.74 -30.85 4.32
N HIS A 252 -13.03 -29.56 4.12
CA HIS A 252 -12.13 -28.62 3.42
C HIS A 252 -11.36 -27.66 4.35
N LYS A 253 -11.20 -28.01 5.63
CA LYS A 253 -10.28 -27.31 6.53
C LYS A 253 -8.82 -27.70 6.24
N ASP A 254 -8.30 -27.25 5.11
CA ASP A 254 -6.87 -27.00 4.92
C ASP A 254 -6.67 -25.58 4.41
N ALA A 255 -6.16 -24.73 5.29
CA ALA A 255 -6.17 -23.26 5.23
C ALA A 255 -5.23 -22.62 4.18
N VAL A 256 -4.93 -23.30 3.07
CA VAL A 256 -3.91 -22.85 2.10
C VAL A 256 -4.50 -22.32 0.79
N GLN A 257 -5.63 -22.84 0.31
CA GLN A 257 -6.19 -22.44 -1.00
C GLN A 257 -6.96 -21.11 -0.99
N ILE A 258 -7.60 -20.74 0.13
CA ILE A 258 -8.34 -19.46 0.23
C ILE A 258 -7.37 -18.26 0.15
N ARG A 259 -6.15 -18.38 0.68
CA ARG A 259 -5.12 -17.33 0.56
C ARG A 259 -4.63 -17.13 -0.87
N ILE A 260 -4.58 -18.19 -1.67
CA ILE A 260 -4.16 -18.14 -3.08
C ILE A 260 -5.26 -17.49 -3.93
N PHE A 261 -6.53 -17.84 -3.69
CA PHE A 261 -7.67 -17.25 -4.40
C PHE A 261 -7.80 -15.74 -4.18
N PHE A 262 -7.60 -15.26 -2.94
CA PHE A 262 -7.60 -13.81 -2.66
C PHE A 262 -6.37 -13.07 -3.22
N SER A 263 -5.22 -13.73 -3.34
CA SER A 263 -4.01 -13.14 -3.93
C SER A 263 -4.12 -12.91 -5.45
N GLU A 264 -4.82 -13.80 -6.17
CA GLU A 264 -5.06 -13.67 -7.62
C GLU A 264 -6.11 -12.59 -7.93
N LEU A 265 -7.17 -12.48 -7.11
CA LEU A 265 -8.19 -11.44 -7.26
C LEU A 265 -7.65 -10.02 -7.07
N TYR A 266 -6.65 -9.82 -6.21
CA TYR A 266 -6.04 -8.50 -6.00
C TYR A 266 -5.09 -8.09 -7.14
N LYS A 267 -4.45 -9.04 -7.82
CA LYS A 267 -3.62 -8.77 -9.00
C LYS A 267 -4.44 -8.45 -10.25
N GLY A 268 -5.66 -8.99 -10.36
CA GLY A 268 -6.56 -8.73 -11.50
C GLY A 268 -7.18 -7.33 -11.53
N PHE A 269 -7.34 -6.67 -10.39
CA PHE A 269 -8.02 -5.36 -10.32
C PHE A 269 -7.10 -4.14 -10.56
N SER A 270 -5.78 -4.31 -10.44
CA SER A 270 -4.82 -3.20 -10.59
C SER A 270 -4.38 -2.93 -12.03
N ARG A 271 -4.78 -3.76 -13.02
CA ARG A 271 -4.29 -3.67 -14.41
C ARG A 271 -5.29 -3.07 -15.42
N LYS A 272 -6.51 -2.72 -15.02
CA LYS A 272 -7.56 -2.21 -15.94
C LYS A 272 -7.94 -0.73 -15.76
N ARG A 273 -7.10 0.08 -15.10
CA ARG A 273 -7.42 1.51 -14.88
C ARG A 273 -6.27 2.47 -15.16
N PHE A 274 -5.44 2.16 -16.17
CA PHE A 274 -4.31 3.00 -16.56
C PHE A 274 -4.02 3.03 -18.08
N GLU A 275 -5.02 2.83 -18.94
CA GLU A 275 -4.85 3.00 -20.40
C GLU A 275 -5.89 3.90 -21.08
N GLU A 276 -6.75 4.61 -20.35
CA GLU A 276 -7.54 5.70 -20.95
C GLU A 276 -7.67 6.87 -19.96
N LEU A 277 -6.71 7.79 -20.04
CA LEU A 277 -6.81 9.24 -19.82
C LEU A 277 -5.45 9.90 -20.08
#